data_AF-A0AAV6JM61-F1
#
_entry.id   AF-A0AAV6JM61-F1
#
_cell.length_a   1.000
_cell.length_b   1.000
_cell.length_c   1.000
_cell.angle_alpha   90.00
_cell.angle_beta   90.00
_cell.angle_gamma   90.00
#
_symmetry.space_group_name_H-M   'P 1'
#
loop_
_entity.id
_entity.type
_entity.pdbx_description
1 polymer ?
#
loop_
_entity_poly.entity_id
_entity_poly.type
_entity_poly.pdbx_seq_one_letter_code
_entity_poly.pdbx_strand_id
1 'polypeptide(L)'
;MSLTLSVSAKVDGVCSVKLGVGGFSMGAATALHSATCHVFKQYGNGSPYPVNLSAVVGLSGWLPCSRTLRNRFDGSHVAARRAASLPILLCHGLGDEVVAYHHGEKSAQTLSSAGFQNLTFRSYNGLGHYTIPQETDEVCHWLTARLGLEGSQS
;
A
#
# COMPACT_ATOMS: atom_id res chain seq x y z
N MET A 1 17.70 -7.93 -0.98
CA MET A 1 17.76 -6.45 -1.17
C MET A 1 16.44 -5.90 -0.64
N SER A 2 16.44 -4.94 0.30
CA SER A 2 15.21 -4.30 0.79
C SER A 2 15.15 -2.88 0.26
N LEU A 3 14.13 -2.56 -0.53
CA LEU A 3 13.91 -1.23 -1.10
C LEU A 3 12.58 -0.68 -0.60
N THR A 4 12.61 0.48 0.06
CA THR A 4 11.43 1.31 0.30
C THR A 4 11.43 2.39 -0.77
N LEU A 5 10.38 2.45 -1.59
CA LEU A 5 10.21 3.44 -2.64
C LEU A 5 9.18 4.48 -2.19
N SER A 6 9.61 5.70 -1.89
CA SER A 6 8.70 6.82 -1.69
C SER A 6 8.44 7.49 -3.05
N VAL A 7 7.20 7.49 -3.53
CA VAL A 7 6.84 8.15 -4.79
C VAL A 7 6.12 9.45 -4.46
N SER A 8 6.72 10.59 -4.78
CA SER A 8 6.07 11.90 -4.70
C SER A 8 5.69 12.33 -6.11
N ALA A 9 4.40 12.55 -6.36
CA ALA A 9 3.91 13.00 -7.65
C ALA A 9 3.33 14.43 -7.53
N LYS A 10 3.84 15.34 -8.36
CA LYS A 10 3.36 16.72 -8.45
C LYS A 10 2.29 16.80 -9.54
N VAL A 11 1.13 17.34 -9.21
CA VAL A 11 0.08 17.66 -10.18
C VAL A 11 0.15 19.16 -10.47
N ASP A 12 0.38 19.54 -11.72
CA ASP A 12 0.45 20.95 -12.12
C ASP A 12 -0.96 21.53 -12.32
N GLY A 13 -1.20 22.70 -11.71
CA GLY A 13 -2.45 23.47 -11.85
C GLY A 13 -2.91 24.15 -10.56
N VAL A 14 -2.76 23.46 -9.41
CA VAL A 14 -2.95 24.01 -8.05
C VAL A 14 -2.02 23.22 -7.12
N CYS A 15 -1.17 23.89 -6.32
CA CYS A 15 -0.12 23.32 -5.45
C CYS A 15 -0.57 22.20 -4.48
N SER A 16 -0.93 21.02 -4.98
CA SER A 16 -1.21 19.83 -4.19
C SER A 16 -0.34 18.68 -4.70
N VAL A 17 0.71 18.37 -3.93
CA VAL A 17 1.57 17.22 -4.17
C VAL A 17 0.87 15.98 -3.61
N LYS A 18 0.71 14.94 -4.44
CA LYS A 18 0.20 13.64 -4.00
C LYS A 18 1.37 12.78 -3.56
N LEU A 19 1.30 12.25 -2.35
CA LEU A 19 2.37 11.46 -1.77
C LEU A 19 1.97 9.99 -1.71
N GLY A 20 2.70 9.14 -2.42
CA GLY A 20 2.60 7.70 -2.34
C GLY A 20 3.75 7.10 -1.54
N VAL A 21 3.52 5.94 -0.93
CA VAL A 21 4.58 5.14 -0.30
C VAL A 21 4.49 3.71 -0.80
N GLY A 22 5.63 3.12 -1.11
CA GLY A 22 5.67 1.71 -1.44
C GLY A 22 7.01 1.06 -1.13
N GLY A 23 7.12 -0.22 -1.45
CA GLY A 23 8.37 -0.92 -1.29
C GLY A 23 8.27 -2.39 -1.64
N PHE A 24 9.42 -3.05 -1.54
CA PHE A 24 9.62 -4.46 -1.77
C PHE A 24 10.04 -5.16 -0.47
N SER A 25 9.51 -6.35 -0.19
CA SER A 25 9.86 -7.15 0.99
C SER A 25 9.61 -6.38 2.30
N MET A 26 10.62 -6.18 3.14
CA MET A 26 10.51 -5.37 4.36
C MET A 26 10.10 -3.90 4.08
N GLY A 27 10.44 -3.38 2.90
CA GLY A 27 9.95 -2.07 2.44
C GLY A 27 8.44 -2.06 2.21
N ALA A 28 7.89 -3.15 1.65
CA ALA A 28 6.44 -3.32 1.50
C ALA A 28 5.76 -3.38 2.89
N ALA A 29 6.34 -4.10 3.84
CA ALA A 29 5.83 -4.16 5.20
C ALA A 29 5.80 -2.78 5.88
N THR A 30 6.83 -1.97 5.65
CA THR A 30 6.91 -0.58 6.14
C THR A 30 5.87 0.33 5.49
N ALA A 31 5.65 0.18 4.18
CA ALA A 31 4.62 0.92 3.45
C ALA A 31 3.21 0.59 3.95
N LEU A 32 2.90 -0.69 4.20
CA LEU A 32 1.62 -1.10 4.77
C LEU A 32 1.45 -0.66 6.23
N HIS A 33 2.51 -0.68 7.01
CA HIS A 33 2.48 -0.09 8.35
C HIS A 33 2.11 1.41 8.29
N SER A 34 2.74 2.15 7.38
CA SER A 34 2.47 3.56 7.13
C SER A 34 1.03 3.81 6.70
N ALA A 35 0.45 2.92 5.89
CA ALA A 35 -0.97 2.96 5.52
C ALA A 35 -1.89 2.89 6.76
N THR A 36 -1.62 1.96 7.68
CA THR A 36 -2.40 1.84 8.91
C THR A 36 -2.24 3.05 9.81
N CYS A 37 -1.01 3.55 9.99
CA CYS A 37 -0.74 4.75 10.78
C CYS A 37 -1.42 5.99 10.20
N HIS A 38 -1.42 6.14 8.87
CA HIS A 38 -2.12 7.20 8.16
C HIS A 38 -3.63 7.18 8.40
N VAL A 39 -4.25 6.01 8.33
CA VAL A 39 -5.69 5.84 8.57
C VAL A 39 -6.09 6.24 9.98
N PHE A 40 -5.29 5.85 10.98
CA PHE A 40 -5.54 6.20 12.38
C PHE A 40 -5.00 7.57 12.79
N LYS A 41 -4.25 8.25 11.91
CA LYS A 41 -3.53 9.51 12.21
C LYS A 41 -2.56 9.42 13.38
N GLN A 42 -2.07 8.22 13.69
CA GLN A 42 -1.16 7.96 14.81
C GLN A 42 -0.30 6.73 14.57
N TYR A 43 0.92 6.77 15.09
CA TYR A 43 1.82 5.63 15.17
C TYR A 43 1.38 4.63 16.27
N GLY A 44 2.11 3.52 16.40
CA GLY A 44 1.86 2.53 17.45
C GLY A 44 2.10 3.04 18.88
N ASN A 45 3.00 4.01 19.05
CA ASN A 45 3.35 4.63 20.33
C ASN A 45 2.43 5.81 20.73
N GLY A 46 1.38 6.09 19.95
CA GLY A 46 0.44 7.19 20.18
C GLY A 46 0.89 8.55 19.63
N SER A 47 2.11 8.68 19.09
CA SER A 47 2.53 9.93 18.43
C SER A 47 1.73 10.18 17.14
N PRO A 48 1.45 11.44 16.76
CA PRO A 48 0.67 11.75 15.57
C PRO A 48 1.40 11.35 14.29
N TYR A 49 0.66 10.85 13.30
CA TYR A 49 1.17 10.55 11.95
C TYR A 49 0.91 11.75 11.02
N PRO A 50 1.93 12.56 10.66
CA PRO A 50 1.71 13.86 10.02
C PRO A 50 1.44 13.76 8.50
N VAL A 51 1.69 12.59 7.91
CA VAL A 51 1.71 12.43 6.46
C VAL A 51 0.33 12.05 5.91
N ASN A 52 -0.06 12.70 4.80
CA ASN A 52 -1.25 12.35 4.03
C ASN A 52 -0.86 11.50 2.82
N LEU A 53 -1.13 10.19 2.89
CA LEU A 53 -0.86 9.25 1.81
C LEU A 53 -2.00 9.27 0.79
N SER A 54 -1.63 9.25 -0.49
CA SER A 54 -2.54 9.23 -1.65
C SER A 54 -2.62 7.85 -2.30
N ALA A 55 -1.59 7.01 -2.14
CA ALA A 55 -1.54 5.64 -2.64
C ALA A 55 -0.49 4.82 -1.87
N VAL A 56 -0.68 3.51 -1.80
CA VAL A 56 0.26 2.57 -1.16
C VAL A 56 0.55 1.39 -2.08
N VAL A 57 1.80 0.99 -2.22
CA VAL A 57 2.22 -0.19 -3.02
C VAL A 57 3.07 -1.13 -2.19
N GLY A 58 2.75 -2.42 -2.17
CA GLY A 58 3.56 -3.45 -1.51
C GLY A 58 3.88 -4.59 -2.46
N LEU A 59 5.17 -4.83 -2.73
CA LEU A 59 5.64 -5.92 -3.58
C LEU A 59 6.33 -6.98 -2.73
N SER A 60 5.94 -8.25 -2.89
CA SER A 60 6.52 -9.41 -2.20
C SER A 60 6.67 -9.22 -0.68
N GLY A 61 5.61 -8.73 -0.03
CA GLY A 61 5.63 -8.22 1.34
C GLY A 61 4.64 -8.89 2.29
N TRP A 62 4.49 -8.29 3.48
CA TRP A 62 3.50 -8.70 4.48
C TRP A 62 3.02 -7.50 5.30
N LEU A 63 1.86 -7.60 5.93
CA LEU A 63 1.32 -6.62 6.86
C LEU A 63 1.89 -6.89 8.26
N PRO A 64 2.71 -5.99 8.82
CA PRO A 64 3.13 -6.10 10.22
C PRO A 64 1.96 -5.74 11.16
N CYS A 65 2.02 -6.24 12.40
CA CYS A 65 1.08 -5.88 13.47
C CYS A 65 -0.41 -6.10 13.15
N SER A 66 -0.74 -7.10 12.31
CA SER A 66 -2.11 -7.44 11.88
C SER A 66 -3.12 -7.59 13.03
N ARG A 67 -2.70 -8.15 14.17
CA ARG A 67 -3.55 -8.28 15.37
C ARG A 67 -4.00 -6.93 15.94
N THR A 68 -3.09 -5.96 15.96
CA THR A 68 -3.37 -4.61 16.50
C THR A 68 -4.34 -3.86 15.59
N LEU A 69 -4.25 -4.05 14.27
CA LEU A 69 -5.14 -3.40 13.31
C LEU A 69 -6.63 -3.72 13.59
N ARG A 70 -6.94 -4.99 13.85
CA ARG A 70 -8.31 -5.45 14.11
C ARG A 70 -8.91 -4.82 15.37
N ASN A 71 -8.08 -4.52 16.38
CA ASN A 71 -8.52 -3.94 17.65
C ASN A 71 -8.64 -2.40 17.61
N ARG A 72 -8.07 -1.75 16.59
CA ARG A 72 -7.98 -0.28 16.49
C ARG A 72 -9.16 0.37 15.76
N PHE A 73 -10.00 -0.41 15.10
CA PHE A 73 -11.27 0.08 14.57
C PHE A 73 -12.31 0.15 15.70
N ASP A 74 -12.20 1.19 16.51
CA ASP A 74 -13.05 1.49 17.67
C ASP A 74 -14.42 2.09 17.31
N GLY A 75 -14.93 1.85 16.11
CA GLY A 75 -16.15 2.50 15.62
C GLY A 75 -15.96 3.93 15.11
N SER A 76 -14.72 4.43 15.00
CA SER A 76 -14.44 5.72 14.35
C SER A 76 -14.84 5.71 12.86
N HIS A 77 -15.99 6.31 12.56
CA HIS A 77 -16.49 6.48 11.18
C HIS A 77 -15.49 7.20 10.27
N VAL A 78 -14.66 8.09 10.81
CA VAL A 78 -13.67 8.84 10.04
C VAL A 78 -12.48 7.95 9.65
N ALA A 79 -11.98 7.11 10.57
CA ALA A 79 -10.94 6.14 10.24
C ALA A 79 -11.44 5.10 9.21
N ALA A 80 -12.69 4.64 9.36
CA ALA A 80 -13.33 3.74 8.41
C ALA A 80 -13.40 4.32 6.99
N ARG A 81 -13.84 5.58 6.85
CA ARG A 81 -13.86 6.27 5.56
C ARG A 81 -12.46 6.40 4.95
N ARG A 82 -11.45 6.77 5.74
CA ARG A 82 -10.06 6.87 5.26
C ARG A 82 -9.50 5.54 4.80
N ALA A 83 -9.76 4.46 5.53
CA ALA A 83 -9.33 3.12 5.13
C ALA A 83 -10.02 2.67 3.83
N ALA A 84 -11.33 2.88 3.74
CA ALA A 84 -12.09 2.52 2.56
C ALA A 84 -11.63 3.26 1.30
N SER A 85 -11.21 4.53 1.44
CA SER A 85 -10.80 5.36 0.30
C SER A 85 -9.33 5.21 -0.11
N LEU A 86 -8.44 4.82 0.81
CA LEU A 86 -6.99 4.75 0.55
C LEU A 86 -6.68 3.65 -0.48
N PRO A 87 -6.15 3.99 -1.68
CA PRO A 87 -5.76 3.00 -2.67
C PRO A 87 -4.54 2.20 -2.22
N ILE A 88 -4.63 0.87 -2.25
CA ILE A 88 -3.53 -0.05 -1.95
C ILE A 88 -3.39 -1.08 -3.08
N LEU A 89 -2.19 -1.18 -3.65
CA LEU A 89 -1.80 -2.27 -4.53
C LEU A 89 -0.84 -3.20 -3.80
N LEU A 90 -1.14 -4.49 -3.83
CA LEU A 90 -0.28 -5.55 -3.33
C LEU A 90 0.03 -6.50 -4.49
N CYS A 91 1.31 -6.84 -4.67
CA CYS A 91 1.76 -7.81 -5.67
C CYS A 91 2.60 -8.88 -4.98
N HIS A 92 2.43 -10.14 -5.37
CA HIS A 92 3.20 -11.23 -4.78
C HIS A 92 3.42 -12.38 -5.77
N GLY A 93 4.64 -12.92 -5.79
CA GLY A 93 4.97 -14.11 -6.56
C GLY A 93 4.52 -15.40 -5.89
N LEU A 94 3.95 -16.34 -6.65
CA LEU A 94 3.58 -17.68 -6.16
C LEU A 94 4.81 -18.55 -5.85
N GLY A 95 5.96 -18.25 -6.46
CA GLY A 95 7.22 -18.93 -6.23
C GLY A 95 8.14 -18.23 -5.22
N ASP A 96 7.63 -17.24 -4.48
CA ASP A 96 8.44 -16.51 -3.50
C ASP A 96 8.82 -17.41 -2.32
N GLU A 97 10.10 -17.75 -2.25
CA GLU A 97 10.71 -18.62 -1.24
C GLU A 97 11.27 -17.88 -0.02
N VAL A 98 11.30 -16.54 -0.05
CA VAL A 98 11.82 -15.71 1.04
C VAL A 98 10.67 -15.16 1.89
N VAL A 99 9.66 -14.61 1.23
CA VAL A 99 8.39 -14.20 1.85
C VAL A 99 7.31 -15.03 1.20
N ALA A 100 6.98 -16.17 1.81
CA ALA A 100 6.00 -17.09 1.27
C ALA A 100 4.69 -16.38 0.88
N TYR A 101 4.16 -16.68 -0.31
CA TYR A 101 2.96 -16.05 -0.90
C TYR A 101 1.78 -15.90 0.06
N HIS A 102 1.56 -16.90 0.92
CA HIS A 102 0.48 -16.89 1.91
C HIS A 102 0.55 -15.68 2.87
N HIS A 103 1.74 -15.10 3.09
CA HIS A 103 1.88 -13.87 3.87
C HIS A 103 1.29 -12.66 3.14
N GLY A 104 1.52 -12.52 1.84
CA GLY A 104 0.89 -11.49 1.00
C GLY A 104 -0.63 -11.63 0.97
N GLU A 105 -1.11 -12.85 0.71
CA GLU A 105 -2.55 -13.15 0.66
C GLU A 105 -3.25 -12.86 1.99
N LYS A 106 -2.68 -13.33 3.11
CA LYS A 106 -3.20 -13.06 4.46
C LYS A 106 -3.20 -11.58 4.80
N SER A 107 -2.23 -10.83 4.29
CA SER A 107 -2.14 -9.38 4.48
C SER A 107 -3.28 -8.67 3.76
N ALA A 108 -3.54 -9.03 2.50
CA ALA A 108 -4.68 -8.53 1.73
C ALA A 108 -6.01 -8.83 2.43
N GLN A 109 -6.24 -10.08 2.85
CA GLN A 109 -7.45 -10.48 3.58
C GLN A 109 -7.64 -9.71 4.89
N THR A 110 -6.55 -9.51 5.64
CA THR A 110 -6.59 -8.78 6.91
C THR A 110 -6.94 -7.31 6.68
N LEU A 111 -6.33 -6.67 5.69
CA LEU A 111 -6.62 -5.28 5.32
C LEU A 111 -8.07 -5.12 4.86
N SER A 112 -8.55 -5.99 3.97
CA SER A 112 -9.95 -5.96 3.52
C SER A 112 -10.92 -6.16 4.69
N SER A 113 -10.65 -7.11 5.58
CA SER A 113 -11.45 -7.34 6.80
C SER A 113 -11.42 -6.14 7.77
N ALA A 114 -10.36 -5.33 7.74
CA ALA A 114 -10.24 -4.09 8.49
C ALA A 114 -10.81 -2.87 7.76
N GLY A 115 -11.53 -3.05 6.64
CA GLY A 115 -12.22 -1.97 5.94
C GLY A 115 -11.38 -1.23 4.88
N PHE A 116 -10.19 -1.72 4.53
CA PHE A 116 -9.46 -1.23 3.35
C PHE A 116 -10.10 -1.79 2.07
N GLN A 117 -11.11 -1.09 1.58
CA GLN A 117 -11.96 -1.54 0.47
C GLN A 117 -11.34 -1.24 -0.90
N ASN A 118 -10.53 -0.18 -1.03
CA ASN A 118 -9.80 0.15 -2.25
C ASN A 118 -8.47 -0.60 -2.33
N LEU A 119 -8.52 -1.93 -2.25
CA LEU A 119 -7.36 -2.82 -2.24
C LEU A 119 -7.36 -3.73 -3.45
N THR A 120 -6.22 -3.85 -4.11
CA THR A 120 -5.98 -4.80 -5.21
C THR A 120 -4.84 -5.73 -4.82
N PHE A 121 -5.04 -7.05 -4.96
CA PHE A 121 -3.99 -8.06 -4.79
C PHE A 121 -3.73 -8.76 -6.12
N ARG A 122 -2.48 -8.73 -6.59
CA ARG A 122 -2.02 -9.34 -7.84
C ARG A 122 -1.06 -10.47 -7.53
N SER A 123 -1.27 -11.60 -8.21
CA SER A 123 -0.48 -12.81 -8.04
C SER A 123 0.25 -13.13 -9.33
N TYR A 124 1.54 -13.45 -9.23
CA TYR A 124 2.38 -13.73 -10.39
C TYR A 124 2.88 -15.18 -10.34
N ASN A 125 2.50 -15.99 -11.33
CA ASN A 125 2.90 -17.39 -11.40
C ASN A 125 4.39 -17.53 -11.72
N GLY A 126 5.10 -18.38 -10.97
CA GLY A 126 6.54 -18.61 -11.15
C GLY A 126 7.45 -17.44 -10.74
N LEU A 127 6.90 -16.32 -10.24
CA LEU A 127 7.70 -15.21 -9.73
C LEU A 127 8.24 -15.56 -8.33
N GLY A 128 9.57 -15.47 -8.17
CA GLY A 128 10.27 -15.62 -6.89
C GLY A 128 10.38 -14.31 -6.10
N HIS A 129 11.38 -14.21 -5.22
CA HIS A 129 11.59 -13.00 -4.41
C HIS A 129 12.38 -11.91 -5.16
N TYR A 130 11.82 -11.42 -6.26
CA TYR A 130 12.33 -10.33 -7.08
C TYR A 130 11.18 -9.70 -7.88
N THR A 131 11.45 -8.63 -8.62
CA THR A 131 10.46 -7.97 -9.48
C THR A 131 10.69 -8.31 -10.95
N ILE A 132 9.62 -8.28 -11.76
CA ILE A 132 9.68 -8.47 -13.21
C ILE A 132 9.08 -7.27 -13.95
N PRO A 133 9.45 -7.01 -15.22
CA PRO A 133 8.91 -5.89 -16.00
C PRO A 133 7.39 -5.83 -15.99
N GLN A 134 6.73 -6.98 -16.15
CA GLN A 134 5.27 -7.08 -16.13
C GLN A 134 4.66 -6.55 -14.82
N GLU A 135 5.25 -6.89 -13.68
CA GLU A 135 4.81 -6.40 -12.38
C GLU A 135 5.04 -4.88 -12.25
N THR A 136 6.22 -4.40 -12.65
CA THR A 136 6.53 -2.96 -12.56
C THR A 136 5.69 -2.12 -13.52
N ASP A 137 5.36 -2.64 -14.71
CA ASP A 137 4.48 -1.97 -15.67
C ASP A 137 3.06 -1.86 -15.13
N GLU A 138 2.55 -2.92 -14.48
CA GLU A 138 1.26 -2.86 -13.78
C GLU A 138 1.27 -1.82 -12.65
N VAL A 139 2.34 -1.75 -11.85
CA VAL A 139 2.50 -0.72 -10.81
C VAL A 139 2.48 0.68 -11.41
N CYS A 140 3.19 0.91 -12.51
CA CYS A 140 3.20 2.19 -13.22
C CYS A 140 1.81 2.58 -13.70
N HIS A 141 1.11 1.69 -14.41
CA HIS A 141 -0.26 1.94 -14.87
C HIS A 141 -1.22 2.20 -13.71
N TRP A 142 -1.13 1.41 -12.64
CA TRP A 142 -1.98 1.59 -11.46
C TRP A 142 -1.73 2.94 -10.78
N LEU A 143 -0.47 3.35 -10.60
CA LEU A 143 -0.12 4.64 -10.02
C LEU A 143 -0.60 5.80 -10.89
N THR A 144 -0.40 5.72 -12.21
CA THR A 144 -0.88 6.73 -13.16
C THR A 144 -2.38 6.94 -13.04
N ALA A 145 -3.15 5.85 -13.00
CA ALA A 145 -4.60 5.90 -12.85
C ALA A 145 -5.05 6.44 -11.48
N ARG A 146 -4.42 6.01 -10.38
CA ARG A 146 -4.82 6.43 -9.01
C ARG A 146 -4.39 7.84 -8.64
N LEU A 147 -3.26 8.29 -9.18
CA LEU A 147 -2.73 9.61 -8.93
C LEU A 147 -3.17 10.64 -9.99
N GLY A 148 -3.87 10.21 -11.06
CA GLY A 148 -4.35 11.09 -12.12
C GLY A 148 -3.19 11.79 -12.83
N LEU A 149 -2.16 11.00 -13.20
CA LEU A 149 -0.95 11.49 -13.85
C LEU A 149 -1.04 11.46 -15.39
N GLU A 150 -2.19 11.02 -15.92
CA GLU A 150 -2.46 11.22 -17.34
C GLU A 150 -2.60 12.72 -17.56
N GLY A 151 -1.62 13.30 -18.25
CA GLY A 151 -1.59 14.73 -18.52
C GLY A 151 -2.90 15.16 -19.15
N SER A 152 -3.39 16.34 -18.77
CA SER A 152 -4.44 17.04 -19.51
C SER A 152 -4.02 17.08 -20.97
N GLN A 153 -4.62 16.26 -21.83
CA GLN A 153 -4.51 16.47 -23.27
C GLN A 153 -5.32 17.72 -23.57
N SER A 154 -4.66 18.87 -23.46
CA SER A 154 -5.12 20.15 -23.99
C SER A 154 -4.71 20.30 -25.44
#